data_AF-A0A382LWF3-F1
#
_entry.id   AF-A0A382LWF3-F1
#
_cell.length_a   1.000
_cell.length_b   1.000
_cell.length_c   1.000
_cell.angle_alpha   90.00
_cell.angle_beta   90.00
_cell.angle_gamma   90.00
#
_symmetry.space_group_name_H-M   'P 1'
#
loop_
_entity.id
_entity.type
_entity.pdbx_description
1 polymer ?
#
loop_
_entity_poly.entity_id
_entity_poly.type
_entity_poly.pdbx_seq_one_letter_code
_entity_poly.pdbx_strand_id
1 'polypeptide(L)' 'ALKNKTLTELSMGMSNDFEIAVEEGSTMVRLGTSLFGPRGSKF' A
#
# COMPACT_ATOMS: atom_id res chain seq x y z
N ALA A 1 8.50 25.27 -2.18
CA ALA A 1 8.81 24.33 -1.08
C ALA A 1 7.52 24.07 -0.30
N LEU A 2 7.12 22.81 -0.13
CA LEU A 2 5.92 22.40 0.59
C LEU A 2 6.00 22.88 2.06
N LYS A 3 5.54 24.10 2.33
CA LYS A 3 5.44 24.65 3.69
C LYS A 3 3.97 24.54 4.13
N ASN A 4 3.77 23.84 5.25
CA ASN A 4 2.52 23.78 6.04
C ASN A 4 1.26 23.30 5.29
N LYS A 5 1.36 22.20 4.54
CA LYS A 5 0.16 21.45 4.12
C LYS A 5 0.02 20.18 4.94
N THR A 6 -1.15 19.99 5.54
CA THR A 6 -1.54 18.70 6.11
C THR A 6 -1.68 17.70 4.96
N LEU A 7 -0.94 16.59 5.03
CA LEU A 7 -1.11 15.48 4.12
C LEU A 7 -2.07 14.48 4.78
N THR A 8 -3.17 14.19 4.09
CA THR A 8 -4.21 13.29 4.59
C THR A 8 -3.99 11.85 4.18
N GLU A 9 -3.18 11.63 3.14
CA GLU A 9 -2.96 10.31 2.56
C GLU A 9 -1.68 9.67 3.08
N LEU A 10 -1.79 8.40 3.46
CA LEU A 10 -0.68 7.56 3.85
C LEU A 10 -0.69 6.29 2.97
N SER A 11 0.20 6.25 1.97
CA SER A 11 0.36 5.06 1.13
C SER A 11 1.39 4.12 1.74
N MET A 12 0.93 3.07 2.41
CA MET A 12 1.77 2.01 2.98
C MET A 12 1.04 0.66 2.97
N GLY A 13 1.81 -0.42 3.13
CA GLY A 13 1.30 -1.78 2.97
C GLY A 13 1.38 -2.29 1.53
N MET A 14 1.90 -3.50 1.39
CA MET A 14 1.97 -4.32 0.20
C MET A 14 1.29 -5.68 0.46
N SER A 15 1.33 -6.57 -0.53
CA SER A 15 0.72 -7.91 -0.49
C SER A 15 0.84 -8.69 0.84
N ASN A 16 1.94 -8.54 1.58
CA ASN A 16 2.24 -9.35 2.76
C ASN A 16 2.04 -8.63 4.10
N ASP A 17 1.75 -7.33 4.09
CA ASP A 17 1.69 -6.51 5.31
C ASP A 17 0.56 -5.45 5.24
N PHE A 18 -0.37 -5.58 4.30
CA PHE A 18 -1.44 -4.60 4.12
C PHE A 18 -2.42 -4.55 5.31
N GLU A 19 -2.60 -5.65 6.05
CA GLU A 19 -3.46 -5.68 7.24
C GLU A 19 -2.88 -4.81 8.36
N ILE A 20 -1.60 -5.03 8.70
CA ILE A 20 -0.87 -4.19 9.66
C ILE A 20 -0.85 -2.73 9.19
N ALA A 21 -0.65 -2.50 7.88
CA ALA A 21 -0.67 -1.15 7.34
C ALA A 21 -2.03 -0.45 7.55
N VAL A 22 -3.14 -1.16 7.41
CA VAL A 22 -4.48 -0.62 7.68
C VAL A 22 -4.64 -0.33 9.18
N GLU A 23 -4.18 -1.23 10.06
CA GLU A 23 -4.20 -1.02 11.52
C GLU A 23 -3.38 0.21 11.94
N GLU A 24 -2.27 0.48 11.26
CA GLU A 24 -1.38 1.64 11.50
C GLU A 24 -1.81 2.92 10.74
N GLY A 25 -2.98 2.92 10.11
CA GLY A 25 -3.60 4.12 9.52
C GLY A 25 -3.29 4.38 8.05
N SER A 26 -2.90 3.37 7.28
CA SER A 26 -2.79 3.48 5.82
C SER A 26 -4.13 3.87 5.19
N THR A 27 -4.11 4.87 4.32
CA THR A 27 -5.26 5.23 3.48
C THR A 27 -5.21 4.59 2.10
N MET A 28 -4.07 3.99 1.74
CA MET A 28 -3.85 3.36 0.43
C MET A 28 -2.82 2.23 0.50
N VAL A 29 -3.28 1.00 0.26
CA VAL A 29 -2.43 -0.20 0.17
C VAL A 29 -2.08 -0.55 -1.27
N ARG A 30 -0.95 -1.25 -1.48
CA ARG A 30 -0.41 -1.59 -2.80
C ARG A 30 -0.38 -3.10 -3.02
N LEU A 31 -1.45 -3.66 -3.55
CA LEU A 31 -1.58 -5.11 -3.73
C LEU A 31 -1.18 -5.53 -5.14
N GLY A 32 -0.18 -6.39 -5.22
CA GLY A 32 0.28 -6.99 -6.49
C GLY A 32 0.12 -8.50 -6.43
N THR A 33 1.08 -9.19 -5.82
CA THR A 33 1.12 -10.65 -5.73
C THR A 33 -0.14 -11.30 -5.13
N SER A 34 -0.78 -10.68 -4.13
CA SER A 34 -2.00 -11.24 -3.55
C SER A 34 -3.20 -11.23 -4.50
N LEU A 35 -3.20 -10.34 -5.51
CA LEU A 35 -4.26 -10.25 -6.51
C LEU A 35 -3.90 -10.96 -7.82
N PHE A 36 -2.64 -10.86 -8.24
CA PHE A 36 -2.18 -11.27 -9.58
C PHE A 36 -1.18 -12.44 -9.57
N GLY A 37 -0.77 -12.93 -8.41
CA GLY A 37 0.24 -13.98 -8.30
C GLY A 37 1.69 -13.49 -8.44
N PRO A 38 2.67 -14.43 -8.48
CA PRO A 38 4.10 -14.11 -8.57
C PRO A 38 4.44 -13.28 -9.81
N ARG A 39 5.42 -12.37 -9.71
CA ARG A 39 5.88 -11.61 -10.88
C ARG A 39 6.41 -12.55 -11.96
N GLY A 40 5.96 -12.35 -13.19
CA GLY A 40 6.36 -13.18 -14.33
C GLY A 40 5.55 -14.47 -14.50
N SER A 41 4.53 -14.73 -13.67
CA SER A 41 3.55 -15.77 -13.99
C SER A 41 2.74 -15.32 -15.21
N LYS A 42 3.05 -15.89 -16.38
CA LYS A 42 2.06 -16.03 -17.44
C LYS A 42 1.17 -17.17 -16.98
N PHE A 43 0.00 -16.83 -16.42
CA PHE A 43 -1.09 -17.74 -16.04
C PHE A 43 -0.74 -19.23 -15.96
#